data_AF-A0A2E8XWS4-F1
#
_entry.id   AF-A0A2E8XWS4-F1
#
_cell.length_a   1.000
_cell.length_b   1.000
_cell.length_c   1.000
_cell.angle_alpha   90.00
_cell.angle_beta   90.00
_cell.angle_gamma   90.00
#
_symmetry.space_group_name_H-M   'P 1'
#
loop_
_entity.id
_entity.type
_entity.pdbx_description
1 polymer ?
#
loop_
_entity_poly.entity_id
_entity_poly.type
_entity_poly.pdbx_seq_one_letter_code
_entity_poly.pdbx_strand_id
1 'polypeptide(L)'
;MYLLSNNYKSFISSFLITLIFIIIQIYFPKIATSEQNLLITIDFLLIYILYLCFYYPIYLIIIFSFFVGLFQDMIIQSLTLGLISFLNVLFVYSVGFLKDSNKIWTIKFKYIFLFSIIFLHKFLYHFVFINQVNHFAVLFIFIETFMNLILIVLIDKIILNKLFIR
;
A
#
# COMPACT_ATOMS: atom_id res chain seq x y z
N MET A 1 25.49 4.69 19.61
CA MET A 1 25.81 5.16 18.23
C MET A 1 26.05 4.04 17.22
N TYR A 2 26.68 2.91 17.58
CA TYR A 2 26.88 1.78 16.63
C TYR A 2 25.59 1.03 16.21
N LEU A 3 24.58 0.98 17.08
CA LEU A 3 23.27 0.34 16.80
C LEU A 3 22.44 1.06 15.71
N LEU A 4 22.69 2.35 15.49
CA LEU A 4 22.04 3.11 14.42
C LEU A 4 22.58 2.72 13.03
N SER A 5 23.90 2.49 12.90
CA SER A 5 24.52 2.22 11.60
C SER A 5 24.06 0.90 10.95
N ASN A 6 23.75 -0.12 11.76
CA ASN A 6 23.31 -1.42 11.27
C ASN A 6 21.87 -1.37 10.72
N ASN A 7 21.01 -0.54 11.32
CA ASN A 7 19.64 -0.34 10.85
C ASN A 7 19.59 0.40 9.50
N TYR A 8 20.52 1.34 9.25
CA TYR A 8 20.58 2.04 7.95
C TYR A 8 20.95 1.10 6.80
N LYS A 9 21.84 0.12 7.00
CA LYS A 9 22.14 -0.90 5.96
C LYS A 9 20.89 -1.72 5.60
N SER A 10 20.12 -2.14 6.60
CA SER A 10 18.85 -2.86 6.39
C SER A 10 17.82 -1.98 5.65
N PHE A 11 17.77 -0.70 5.98
CA PHE A 11 16.89 0.25 5.32
C PHE A 11 17.29 0.53 3.86
N ILE A 12 18.59 0.69 3.57
CA ILE A 12 19.11 0.83 2.19
C ILE A 12 18.79 -0.40 1.34
N SER A 13 18.93 -1.60 1.91
CA SER A 13 18.50 -2.84 1.23
C SER A 13 17.00 -2.83 0.91
N SER A 14 16.18 -2.24 1.79
CA SER A 14 14.74 -2.10 1.58
C SER A 14 14.41 -1.16 0.40
N PHE A 15 15.23 -0.13 0.16
CA PHE A 15 15.12 0.73 -1.03
C PHE A 15 15.40 -0.03 -2.34
N LEU A 16 16.42 -0.88 -2.37
CA LEU A 16 16.69 -1.72 -3.55
C LEU A 16 15.53 -2.66 -3.86
N ILE A 17 14.91 -3.24 -2.82
CA ILE A 17 13.74 -4.09 -2.97
C ILE A 17 12.54 -3.30 -3.52
N THR A 18 12.34 -2.04 -3.13
CA THR A 18 11.27 -1.21 -3.73
C THR A 18 11.43 -1.01 -5.23
N LEU A 19 12.66 -0.83 -5.73
CA LEU A 19 12.88 -0.71 -7.17
C LEU A 19 12.45 -1.98 -7.92
N ILE A 20 12.74 -3.16 -7.36
CA ILE A 20 12.30 -4.44 -7.92
C ILE A 20 10.77 -4.51 -7.95
N PHE A 21 10.09 -4.11 -6.86
CA PHE A 21 8.63 -4.09 -6.84
C PHE A 21 8.02 -3.09 -7.83
N ILE A 22 8.64 -1.93 -8.05
CA ILE A 22 8.20 -0.97 -9.09
C ILE A 22 8.28 -1.63 -10.48
N ILE A 23 9.38 -2.33 -10.79
CA ILE A 23 9.54 -3.04 -12.07
C ILE A 23 8.44 -4.11 -12.22
N ILE A 24 8.21 -4.93 -11.19
CA ILE A 24 7.15 -5.95 -11.19
C ILE A 24 5.78 -5.29 -11.42
N GLN A 25 5.49 -4.17 -10.73
CA GLN A 25 4.23 -3.45 -10.83
C GLN A 25 3.95 -2.94 -12.25
N ILE A 26 5.00 -2.52 -12.99
CA ILE A 26 4.89 -2.04 -14.37
C ILE A 26 4.48 -3.16 -15.32
N TYR A 27 5.06 -4.35 -15.16
CA TYR A 27 4.81 -5.51 -16.03
C TYR A 27 3.59 -6.34 -15.61
N PHE A 28 3.03 -6.10 -14.43
CA PHE A 28 1.91 -6.88 -13.94
C PHE A 28 0.63 -6.61 -14.75
N PRO A 29 -0.14 -7.64 -15.13
CA PRO A 29 -1.36 -7.46 -15.91
C PRO A 29 -2.38 -6.59 -15.17
N LYS A 30 -2.95 -5.63 -15.90
CA LYS A 30 -4.03 -4.76 -15.42
C LYS A 30 -5.34 -5.22 -16.05
N ILE A 31 -6.39 -5.37 -15.24
CA ILE A 31 -7.70 -5.75 -15.74
C ILE A 31 -8.44 -4.47 -16.12
N ALA A 32 -8.61 -4.24 -17.42
CA ALA A 32 -9.42 -3.14 -17.93
C ALA A 32 -10.91 -3.48 -17.75
N THR A 33 -11.65 -2.60 -17.10
CA THR A 33 -13.11 -2.74 -16.97
C THR A 33 -13.82 -1.93 -18.07
N SER A 34 -15.10 -2.22 -18.28
CA SER A 34 -15.94 -1.49 -19.25
C SER A 34 -16.25 -0.06 -18.81
N GLU A 35 -16.02 0.27 -17.54
CA GLU A 35 -16.16 1.62 -17.00
C GLU A 35 -14.95 2.47 -17.40
N GLN A 36 -15.20 3.71 -17.79
CA GLN A 36 -14.22 4.62 -18.38
C GLN A 36 -12.92 4.70 -17.56
N ASN A 37 -11.83 4.18 -18.13
CA ASN A 37 -10.46 4.22 -17.61
C ASN A 37 -10.22 3.58 -16.23
N LEU A 38 -11.15 2.77 -15.71
CA LEU A 38 -10.93 2.06 -14.46
C LEU A 38 -10.13 0.77 -14.73
N LEU A 39 -8.86 0.82 -14.32
CA LEU A 39 -7.92 -0.29 -14.40
C LEU A 39 -7.77 -0.93 -13.01
N ILE A 40 -8.26 -2.15 -12.85
CA ILE A 40 -8.07 -2.92 -11.61
C ILE A 40 -6.65 -3.47 -11.59
N THR A 41 -5.93 -3.23 -10.49
CA THR A 41 -4.54 -3.65 -10.34
C THR A 41 -4.26 -4.24 -8.97
N ILE A 42 -3.33 -5.18 -8.91
CA ILE A 42 -2.77 -5.63 -7.64
C ILE A 42 -1.64 -4.67 -7.27
N ASP A 43 -1.64 -4.17 -6.04
CA ASP A 43 -0.66 -3.18 -5.59
C ASP A 43 0.41 -3.81 -4.71
N PHE A 44 1.41 -4.42 -5.33
CA PHE A 44 2.49 -5.11 -4.61
C PHE A 44 3.30 -4.13 -3.76
N LEU A 45 3.44 -2.89 -4.23
CA LEU A 45 4.23 -1.88 -3.54
C LEU A 45 3.51 -1.37 -2.29
N LEU A 46 2.20 -1.11 -2.37
CA LEU A 46 1.40 -0.77 -1.18
C LEU A 46 1.48 -1.88 -0.12
N ILE A 47 1.38 -3.12 -0.56
CA ILE A 47 1.50 -4.31 0.30
C ILE A 47 2.89 -4.39 0.93
N TYR A 48 3.95 -4.13 0.17
CA TYR A 48 5.31 -4.08 0.70
C TYR A 48 5.52 -2.95 1.73
N ILE A 49 4.98 -1.76 1.46
CA ILE A 49 5.02 -0.62 2.41
C ILE A 49 4.30 -0.97 3.71
N LEU A 50 3.13 -1.62 3.64
CA LEU A 50 2.42 -2.12 4.81
C LEU A 50 3.33 -3.02 5.66
N TYR A 51 4.08 -3.93 5.04
CA TYR A 51 5.01 -4.78 5.78
C TYR A 51 6.11 -3.98 6.45
N LEU A 52 6.73 -3.04 5.74
CA LEU A 52 7.75 -2.16 6.33
C LEU A 52 7.21 -1.43 7.57
N CYS A 53 5.93 -1.04 7.58
CA CYS A 53 5.28 -0.36 8.73
C CYS A 53 5.47 -1.11 10.04
N PHE A 54 5.43 -2.44 10.02
CA PHE A 54 5.59 -3.24 11.23
C PHE A 54 7.05 -3.43 11.64
N TYR A 55 7.99 -3.43 10.71
CA TYR A 55 9.42 -3.66 10.99
C TYR A 55 10.20 -2.40 11.39
N TYR A 56 9.85 -1.24 10.82
CA TYR A 56 10.59 0.01 11.01
C TYR A 56 9.73 1.05 11.77
N PRO A 57 10.35 2.09 12.35
CA PRO A 57 9.58 3.18 12.96
C PRO A 57 8.78 3.95 11.89
N ILE A 58 7.53 4.29 12.22
CA ILE A 58 6.54 4.83 11.28
C ILE A 58 7.03 6.12 10.60
N TYR A 59 7.69 7.02 11.33
CA TYR A 59 8.17 8.29 10.76
C TYR A 59 9.18 8.10 9.63
N LEU A 60 10.07 7.10 9.71
CA LEU A 60 11.01 6.81 8.62
C LEU A 60 10.28 6.33 7.37
N ILE A 61 9.21 5.56 7.58
CA ILE A 61 8.44 4.94 6.50
C ILE A 61 7.53 5.97 5.84
N ILE A 62 7.03 6.97 6.59
CA ILE A 62 6.32 8.12 6.01
C ILE A 62 7.22 8.85 5.03
N ILE A 63 8.46 9.17 5.44
CA ILE A 63 9.43 9.85 4.56
C ILE A 63 9.76 8.96 3.36
N PHE A 64 9.98 7.67 3.60
CA PHE A 64 10.24 6.69 2.55
C PHE A 64 9.11 6.57 1.54
N SER A 65 7.87 6.41 2.00
CA SER A 65 6.69 6.22 1.17
C SER A 65 6.37 7.45 0.34
N PHE A 66 6.67 8.64 0.86
CA PHE A 66 6.61 9.89 0.10
C PHE A 66 7.54 9.85 -1.11
N PHE A 67 8.83 9.57 -0.92
CA PHE A 67 9.78 9.53 -2.04
C PHE A 67 9.47 8.40 -3.01
N VAL A 68 9.13 7.20 -2.51
CA VAL A 68 8.76 6.08 -3.36
C VAL A 68 7.50 6.40 -4.19
N GLY A 69 6.49 7.03 -3.58
CA GLY A 69 5.30 7.47 -4.29
C GLY A 69 5.58 8.55 -5.33
N LEU A 70 6.47 9.51 -5.04
CA LEU A 70 6.93 10.49 -6.04
C LEU A 70 7.64 9.81 -7.22
N PHE A 71 8.50 8.81 -6.96
CA PHE A 71 9.13 8.03 -8.03
C PHE A 71 8.09 7.25 -8.86
N GLN A 72 7.07 6.68 -8.21
CA GLN A 72 5.97 6.01 -8.92
C GLN A 72 5.17 6.99 -9.78
N ASP A 73 4.86 8.18 -9.26
CA ASP A 73 4.18 9.23 -10.02
C ASP A 73 5.00 9.61 -11.27
N MET A 74 6.33 9.75 -11.16
CA MET A 74 7.18 10.10 -12.30
C MET A 74 7.26 8.99 -13.38
N ILE A 75 7.27 7.72 -12.98
CA ILE A 75 7.47 6.59 -13.90
C ILE A 75 6.15 6.09 -14.50
N ILE A 76 5.11 5.97 -13.67
CA ILE A 76 3.86 5.30 -14.02
C ILE A 76 2.80 6.33 -14.42
N GLN A 77 2.76 7.49 -13.78
CA GLN A 77 1.62 8.41 -13.90
C GLN A 77 2.00 9.89 -13.78
N SER A 78 2.73 10.37 -14.79
CA SER A 78 3.27 11.74 -14.83
C SER A 78 2.22 12.85 -14.87
N LEU A 79 0.95 12.51 -15.15
CA LEU A 79 -0.15 13.47 -15.24
C LEU A 79 -0.61 14.00 -13.89
N THR A 80 -0.45 13.21 -12.81
CA THR A 80 -0.94 13.56 -11.46
C THR A 80 0.20 13.47 -10.45
N LEU A 81 1.28 14.21 -10.71
CA LEU A 81 2.45 14.26 -9.83
C LEU A 81 2.04 14.60 -8.39
N GLY A 82 2.44 13.77 -7.44
CA GLY A 82 2.21 13.94 -6.02
C GLY A 82 1.00 13.17 -5.48
N LEU A 83 0.10 12.67 -6.34
CA LEU A 83 -1.10 11.96 -5.89
C LEU A 83 -0.75 10.64 -5.19
N ILE A 84 0.07 9.77 -5.81
CA ILE A 84 0.44 8.50 -5.20
C ILE A 84 1.31 8.76 -3.97
N SER A 85 2.20 9.76 -4.02
CA SER A 85 3.01 10.16 -2.86
C SER A 85 2.15 10.54 -1.64
N PHE A 86 1.10 11.33 -1.85
CA PHE A 86 0.19 11.77 -0.80
C PHE A 86 -0.61 10.59 -0.24
N LEU A 87 -1.20 9.77 -1.12
CA LEU A 87 -1.98 8.61 -0.73
C LEU A 87 -1.13 7.59 0.06
N ASN A 88 0.11 7.37 -0.36
CA ASN A 88 1.04 6.48 0.34
C ASN A 88 1.41 6.99 1.73
N VAL A 89 1.62 8.30 1.90
CA VAL A 89 1.86 8.90 3.22
C VAL A 89 0.64 8.75 4.12
N LEU A 90 -0.55 9.06 3.60
CA LEU A 90 -1.81 8.94 4.34
C LEU A 90 -2.09 7.48 4.75
N PHE A 91 -1.79 6.53 3.86
CA PHE A 91 -1.86 5.11 4.14
C PHE A 91 -0.93 4.71 5.29
N VAL A 92 0.36 5.05 5.21
CA VAL A 92 1.35 4.72 6.25
C VAL A 92 0.99 5.33 7.59
N TYR A 93 0.55 6.59 7.60
CA TYR A 93 0.09 7.25 8.81
C TYR A 93 -1.08 6.50 9.45
N SER A 94 -2.05 6.08 8.63
CA SER A 94 -3.23 5.32 9.08
C SER A 94 -2.86 3.93 9.61
N VAL A 95 -1.91 3.24 8.96
CA VAL A 95 -1.34 1.97 9.42
C VAL A 95 -0.59 2.14 10.73
N GLY A 96 0.03 3.29 10.97
CA GLY A 96 0.68 3.62 12.25
C GLY A 96 -0.25 3.44 13.44
N PHE A 97 -1.51 3.88 13.33
CA PHE A 97 -2.51 3.65 14.38
C PHE A 97 -2.78 2.17 14.62
N LEU A 98 -2.84 1.35 13.56
CA LEU A 98 -3.02 -0.10 13.69
C LEU A 98 -1.82 -0.76 14.38
N LYS A 99 -0.60 -0.27 14.11
CA LYS A 99 0.61 -0.76 14.79
C LYS A 99 0.56 -0.47 16.29
N ASP A 100 0.14 0.73 16.68
CA ASP A 100 0.07 1.12 18.09
C ASP A 100 -1.07 0.41 18.83
N SER A 101 -2.20 0.17 18.16
CA SER A 101 -3.36 -0.53 18.71
C SER A 101 -3.32 -2.06 18.58
N ASN A 102 -2.24 -2.61 18.02
CA ASN A 102 -2.14 -4.03 17.63
C ASN A 102 -2.43 -5.00 18.79
N LYS A 103 -2.07 -4.65 20.03
CA LYS A 103 -2.33 -5.50 21.21
C LYS A 103 -3.75 -5.42 21.75
N ILE A 104 -4.47 -4.34 21.44
CA ILE A 104 -5.79 -4.06 22.01
C ILE A 104 -6.88 -4.59 21.07
N TRP A 105 -6.65 -4.46 19.77
CA TRP A 105 -7.67 -4.76 18.78
C TRP A 105 -7.74 -6.26 18.48
N THR A 106 -8.96 -6.77 18.33
CA THR A 106 -9.19 -8.14 17.88
C THR A 106 -8.73 -8.31 16.44
N ILE A 107 -8.30 -9.52 16.08
CA ILE A 107 -7.84 -9.85 14.73
C ILE A 107 -8.87 -9.45 13.65
N LYS A 108 -10.17 -9.70 13.91
CA LYS A 108 -11.26 -9.31 13.00
C LYS A 108 -11.29 -7.80 12.76
N PHE A 109 -11.15 -7.01 13.83
CA PHE A 109 -11.16 -5.55 13.74
C PHE A 109 -9.93 -5.02 12.99
N LYS A 110 -8.75 -5.62 13.20
CA LYS A 110 -7.53 -5.28 12.44
C LYS A 110 -7.74 -5.44 10.93
N TYR A 111 -8.33 -6.55 10.50
CA TYR A 111 -8.63 -6.78 9.08
C TYR A 111 -9.67 -5.81 8.51
N ILE A 112 -10.73 -5.49 9.27
CA ILE A 112 -11.74 -4.51 8.84
C ILE A 112 -11.13 -3.11 8.69
N PHE A 113 -10.28 -2.71 9.64
CA PHE A 113 -9.59 -1.44 9.59
C PHE A 113 -8.63 -1.36 8.41
N LEU A 114 -7.83 -2.42 8.19
CA LEU A 114 -6.91 -2.52 7.07
C LEU A 114 -7.65 -2.48 5.73
N PHE A 115 -8.77 -3.22 5.61
CA PHE A 115 -9.66 -3.15 4.45
C PHE A 115 -10.12 -1.72 4.18
N SER A 116 -10.57 -1.02 5.22
CA SER A 116 -11.08 0.35 5.12
C SER A 116 -10.02 1.33 4.63
N ILE A 117 -8.77 1.21 5.10
CA ILE A 117 -7.66 2.07 4.65
C ILE A 117 -7.29 1.77 3.20
N ILE A 118 -7.18 0.49 2.82
CA ILE A 118 -6.88 0.11 1.42
C ILE A 118 -7.99 0.57 0.49
N PHE A 119 -9.25 0.42 0.91
CA PHE A 119 -10.40 0.94 0.19
C PHE A 119 -10.31 2.44 -0.01
N LEU A 120 -10.03 3.20 1.04
CA LEU A 120 -9.89 4.66 0.95
C LEU A 120 -8.74 5.06 0.01
N HIS A 121 -7.59 4.40 0.09
CA HIS A 121 -6.44 4.65 -0.79
C HIS A 121 -6.81 4.45 -2.27
N LYS A 122 -7.41 3.30 -2.62
CA LYS A 122 -7.82 2.98 -3.99
C LYS A 122 -8.98 3.82 -4.49
N PHE A 123 -9.94 4.11 -3.62
CA PHE A 123 -11.07 4.96 -3.94
C PHE A 123 -10.61 6.37 -4.32
N LEU A 124 -9.76 6.99 -3.50
CA LEU A 124 -9.23 8.33 -3.80
C LEU A 124 -8.36 8.34 -5.06
N TYR A 125 -7.57 7.30 -5.29
CA TYR A 125 -6.79 7.15 -6.53
C TYR A 125 -7.71 7.17 -7.76
N HIS A 126 -8.70 6.28 -7.81
CA HIS A 126 -9.60 6.17 -8.96
C HIS A 126 -10.54 7.37 -9.11
N PHE A 127 -10.91 8.01 -7.99
CA PHE A 127 -11.74 9.21 -7.99
C PHE A 127 -11.16 10.35 -8.83
N VAL A 128 -9.84 10.45 -8.92
CA VAL A 128 -9.18 11.50 -9.72
C VAL A 128 -9.20 11.21 -11.23
N PHE A 129 -9.31 9.94 -11.63
CA PHE A 129 -9.26 9.54 -13.04
C PHE A 129 -10.62 9.29 -13.68
N ILE A 130 -11.63 8.98 -12.85
CA ILE A 130 -12.97 8.67 -13.33
C ILE A 130 -13.79 9.96 -13.40
N ASN A 131 -14.30 10.29 -14.58
CA ASN A 131 -15.12 11.48 -14.80
C ASN A 131 -16.48 11.42 -14.07
N GLN A 132 -17.05 10.23 -13.89
CA GLN A 132 -18.33 10.01 -13.22
C GLN A 132 -18.28 8.74 -12.36
N VAL A 133 -18.47 8.90 -11.05
CA VAL A 133 -18.48 7.77 -10.11
C VAL A 133 -19.82 7.05 -10.19
N ASN A 134 -19.86 5.97 -10.96
CA ASN A 134 -21.01 5.07 -11.05
C ASN A 134 -20.98 4.00 -9.95
N HIS A 135 -22.13 3.38 -9.66
CA HIS A 135 -22.23 2.26 -8.71
C HIS A 135 -21.31 1.09 -9.09
N PHE A 136 -21.16 0.80 -10.40
CA PHE A 136 -20.26 -0.24 -10.88
C PHE A 136 -18.78 0.08 -10.62
N ALA A 137 -18.37 1.35 -10.76
CA ALA A 137 -17.00 1.77 -10.45
C ALA A 137 -16.66 1.52 -8.98
N VAL A 138 -17.56 1.87 -8.06
CA VAL A 138 -17.39 1.59 -6.63
C VAL A 138 -17.28 0.09 -6.35
N LEU A 139 -18.09 -0.72 -7.04
CA LEU A 139 -18.04 -2.19 -6.91
C LEU A 139 -16.69 -2.76 -7.39
N PHE A 140 -16.16 -2.28 -8.53
CA PHE A 140 -14.85 -2.70 -9.02
C PHE A 140 -13.72 -2.31 -8.08
N ILE A 141 -13.75 -1.10 -7.51
CA ILE A 141 -12.78 -0.66 -6.48
C ILE A 141 -12.89 -1.57 -5.25
N PHE A 142 -14.12 -1.93 -4.85
CA PHE A 142 -14.33 -2.86 -3.74
C PHE A 142 -13.71 -4.23 -4.03
N ILE A 143 -13.89 -4.78 -5.24
CA ILE A 143 -13.24 -6.03 -5.66
C ILE A 143 -11.71 -5.90 -5.64
N GLU A 144 -11.14 -4.82 -6.18
CA GLU A 144 -9.70 -4.56 -6.17
C GLU A 144 -9.14 -4.59 -4.73
N THR A 145 -9.84 -3.94 -3.81
CA THR A 145 -9.42 -3.85 -2.40
C THR A 145 -9.51 -5.21 -1.71
N PHE A 146 -10.52 -6.01 -2.05
CA PHE A 146 -10.66 -7.37 -1.54
C PHE A 146 -9.54 -8.29 -2.04
N MET A 147 -9.18 -8.18 -3.32
CA MET A 147 -8.06 -8.92 -3.92
C MET A 147 -6.73 -8.58 -3.22
N ASN A 148 -6.46 -7.29 -3.00
CA ASN A 148 -5.27 -6.84 -2.28
C ASN A 148 -5.24 -7.33 -0.83
N LEU A 149 -6.39 -7.32 -0.13
CA LEU A 149 -6.49 -7.84 1.23
C LEU A 149 -6.25 -9.37 1.30
N ILE A 150 -6.82 -10.15 0.37
CA ILE A 150 -6.55 -11.58 0.27
C ILE A 150 -5.04 -11.82 0.14
N LEU A 151 -4.37 -11.05 -0.71
CA LEU A 151 -2.94 -11.19 -0.94
C LEU A 151 -2.11 -10.88 0.32
N ILE A 152 -2.50 -9.85 1.08
CA ILE A 152 -1.89 -9.53 2.38
C ILE A 152 -2.07 -10.67 3.38
N VAL A 153 -3.27 -11.27 3.45
CA VAL A 153 -3.56 -12.40 4.35
C VAL A 153 -2.74 -13.63 3.95
N LEU A 154 -2.62 -13.92 2.65
CA LEU A 154 -1.82 -15.03 2.15
C LEU A 154 -0.34 -14.83 2.49
N ILE A 155 0.22 -13.65 2.24
CA ILE A 155 1.62 -13.35 2.54
C ILE A 155 1.88 -13.40 4.04
N ASP A 156 0.99 -12.87 4.89
CA ASP A 156 1.18 -12.93 6.34
C ASP A 156 1.23 -14.38 6.83
N LYS A 157 0.33 -15.25 6.33
CA LYS A 157 0.30 -16.68 6.67
C LYS A 157 1.54 -17.43 6.20
N ILE A 158 2.01 -17.17 4.97
CA ILE A 158 3.10 -17.94 4.35
C ILE A 158 4.47 -17.49 4.85
N ILE A 159 4.71 -16.18 4.93
CA ILE A 159 6.06 -15.63 5.06
C ILE A 159 6.36 -15.21 6.50
N LEU A 160 5.38 -14.65 7.21
CA LEU A 160 5.69 -13.83 8.38
C LEU A 160 5.19 -14.40 9.70
N ASN A 161 4.09 -15.16 9.73
CA ASN A 161 3.54 -15.86 10.90
C ASN A 161 3.52 -15.02 12.20
N LYS A 162 3.55 -13.68 12.09
CA LYS A 162 3.90 -12.77 13.19
C LYS A 162 3.22 -11.40 13.16
N LEU A 163 2.63 -10.93 12.05
CA LEU A 163 2.19 -9.52 11.99
C LEU A 163 0.88 -9.28 12.72
N PHE A 164 -0.08 -10.19 12.59
CA PHE A 164 -1.41 -10.02 13.18
C PHE A 164 -1.69 -10.90 14.42
N ILE A 165 -0.82 -11.87 14.73
CA ILE A 165 -1.06 -12.99 15.67
C ILE A 165 -0.53 -12.72 17.11
N ARG A 166 -0.01 -11.53 17.42
CA ARG A 166 0.27 -11.11 18.80
C ARG A 166 -0.37 -9.79 19.16
#